data_AF-A0AAV5TQW5-F1
#
_entry.id   AF-A0AAV5TQW5-F1
#
_cell.length_a   1.000
_cell.length_b   1.000
_cell.length_c   1.000
_cell.angle_alpha   90.00
_cell.angle_beta   90.00
_cell.angle_gamma   90.00
#
_symmetry.space_group_name_H-M   'P 1'
#
loop_
_entity.id
_entity.type
_entity.pdbx_description
1 polymer ?
#
loop_
_entity_poly.entity_id
_entity_poly.type
_entity_poly.pdbx_seq_one_letter_code
_entity_poly.pdbx_strand_id
1 'polypeptide(L)'
;GMPRPSKRKNRESSVPTKKEKKVLVIGEGVGEYGLGTEDCLSRLPNLCLLEVLKNLTRSDIENMKVVSQRMLPLASDQSLDKIKWRASWLKMLQIENGFAFKLTMDQEDAPIYQFEIVKTEDGDFVERQKTLKVDRNTFKVPKDNNNDAFVPDKFFSALEDVLRFRNPMSIQLCRLPFNDIVFTKLESVLKETENSSLICDEIGSGQITNDKRKSFAKLAKRFKRVNLQGSEQITSLINEEFLNEIVEFNLHDFRCNANPFDVYEHRFHPSKSILPKLIKFKFLDAAAMILNANWVPKLFMDFMDTKECKIDYTVGSWRIAVDQPLTTEIISEQITGQHDYEHFVKQREGPPDRGTMYHYIVRKRDEMSAKFNTLAMTVNGGQGIIYIVDVEFFGRQQIPNERGFYSPLPRNRICGPRRRN
;
A
#
# COMPACT_ATOMS: atom_id res chain seq x y z
N GLY A 1 -60.07 -14.23 46.37
CA GLY A 1 -61.08 -13.46 45.63
C GLY A 1 -60.60 -13.26 44.20
N MET A 2 -61.29 -13.91 43.27
CA MET A 2 -61.37 -13.75 41.80
C MET A 2 -60.11 -13.45 40.95
N PRO A 3 -59.84 -14.27 39.91
CA PRO A 3 -58.91 -13.94 38.84
C PRO A 3 -59.60 -13.11 37.73
N ARG A 4 -58.87 -12.17 37.13
CA ARG A 4 -59.30 -11.39 35.95
C ARG A 4 -59.10 -12.19 34.66
N PRO A 5 -60.01 -12.14 33.67
CA PRO A 5 -59.84 -12.84 32.40
C PRO A 5 -59.05 -11.99 31.40
N SER A 6 -57.99 -12.56 30.81
CA SER A 6 -57.33 -12.01 29.62
C SER A 6 -57.97 -12.60 28.36
N LYS A 7 -58.51 -11.73 27.51
CA LYS A 7 -59.11 -12.10 26.21
C LYS A 7 -58.00 -12.53 25.25
N ARG A 8 -57.96 -13.82 24.90
CA ARG A 8 -57.23 -14.34 23.72
C ARG A 8 -57.88 -13.78 22.45
N LYS A 9 -57.12 -13.04 21.65
CA LYS A 9 -57.43 -12.77 20.24
C LYS A 9 -56.92 -13.94 19.41
N ASN A 10 -57.84 -14.61 18.71
CA ASN A 10 -57.53 -15.59 17.67
C ASN A 10 -56.73 -14.89 16.55
N ARG A 11 -55.52 -15.40 16.27
CA ARG A 11 -54.80 -15.14 15.03
C ARG A 11 -55.24 -16.21 14.03
N GLU A 12 -56.01 -15.79 13.04
CA GLU A 12 -56.33 -16.60 11.87
C GLU A 12 -55.05 -17.00 11.13
N SER A 13 -54.95 -18.30 10.87
CA SER A 13 -53.91 -18.92 10.06
C SER A 13 -54.12 -18.55 8.59
N SER A 14 -53.30 -17.64 8.06
CA SER A 14 -53.21 -17.39 6.63
C SER A 14 -52.52 -18.58 5.95
N VAL A 15 -53.30 -19.33 5.17
CA VAL A 15 -52.82 -20.39 4.27
C VAL A 15 -51.82 -19.80 3.27
N PRO A 16 -50.63 -20.41 3.06
CA PRO A 16 -49.69 -19.92 2.05
C PRO A 16 -50.24 -20.25 0.65
N THR A 17 -50.75 -19.24 -0.04
CA THR A 17 -51.10 -19.32 -1.46
C THR A 17 -49.84 -19.58 -2.29
N LYS A 18 -49.88 -20.66 -3.09
CA LYS A 18 -48.88 -21.02 -4.10
C LYS A 18 -48.47 -19.77 -4.89
N LYS A 19 -47.21 -19.37 -4.78
CA LYS A 19 -46.59 -18.40 -5.69
C LYS A 19 -46.60 -19.02 -7.08
N GLU A 20 -47.43 -18.48 -7.96
CA GLU A 20 -47.37 -18.76 -9.39
C GLU A 20 -45.96 -18.41 -9.89
N LYS A 21 -45.27 -19.39 -10.47
CA LYS A 21 -44.06 -19.16 -11.25
C LYS A 21 -44.46 -18.27 -12.42
N LYS A 22 -44.11 -16.97 -12.36
CA LYS A 22 -44.06 -16.13 -13.55
C LYS A 22 -43.05 -16.76 -14.51
N VAL A 23 -43.57 -17.47 -15.51
CA VAL A 23 -42.81 -17.89 -16.68
C VAL A 23 -42.43 -16.59 -17.39
N LEU A 24 -41.14 -16.27 -17.39
CA LEU A 24 -40.61 -15.18 -18.18
C LEU A 24 -40.87 -15.57 -19.65
N VAL A 25 -41.80 -14.89 -20.30
CA VAL A 25 -42.00 -15.03 -21.75
C VAL A 25 -40.74 -14.48 -22.40
N ILE A 26 -39.89 -15.39 -22.86
CA ILE A 26 -38.70 -15.08 -23.64
C ILE A 26 -39.20 -14.49 -24.96
N GLY A 27 -38.98 -13.19 -25.15
CA GLY A 27 -39.32 -12.48 -26.37
C GLY A 27 -38.64 -13.10 -27.58
N GLU A 28 -39.34 -13.02 -28.71
CA GLU A 28 -38.86 -13.39 -30.04
C GLU A 28 -37.44 -12.82 -30.27
N GLY A 29 -36.49 -13.71 -30.53
CA GLY A 29 -35.07 -13.35 -30.64
C GLY A 29 -34.09 -14.35 -30.03
N VAL A 30 -34.54 -15.56 -29.68
CA VAL A 30 -33.65 -16.62 -29.19
C VAL A 30 -33.37 -17.60 -30.31
N GLY A 31 -32.12 -17.62 -30.77
CA GLY A 31 -31.62 -18.54 -31.80
C GLY A 31 -31.50 -19.98 -31.31
N GLU A 32 -31.00 -20.85 -32.19
CA GLU A 32 -31.04 -22.33 -32.12
C GLU A 32 -30.41 -22.98 -30.86
N TYR A 33 -29.85 -22.19 -29.93
CA TYR A 33 -29.19 -22.65 -28.71
C TYR A 33 -29.61 -21.91 -27.43
N GLY A 34 -30.75 -21.20 -27.44
CA GLY A 34 -31.12 -20.42 -26.26
C GLY A 34 -30.38 -19.07 -26.14
N LEU A 35 -29.67 -18.66 -27.20
CA LEU A 35 -28.86 -17.44 -27.24
C LEU A 35 -29.57 -16.36 -28.05
N GLY A 36 -29.48 -15.10 -27.62
CA GLY A 36 -30.06 -13.97 -28.35
C GLY A 36 -29.56 -13.88 -29.79
N THR A 37 -30.37 -13.45 -30.74
CA THR A 37 -29.96 -13.24 -32.15
C THR A 37 -28.83 -12.22 -32.28
N GLU A 38 -28.69 -11.35 -31.29
CA GLU A 38 -27.64 -10.34 -31.13
C GLU A 38 -26.43 -10.81 -30.29
N ASP A 39 -26.41 -12.07 -29.83
CA ASP A 39 -25.28 -12.63 -29.08
C ASP A 39 -24.13 -13.02 -30.01
N CYS A 40 -23.40 -12.02 -30.46
CA CYS A 40 -22.22 -12.17 -31.31
C CYS A 40 -21.08 -12.92 -30.61
N LEU A 41 -20.97 -12.80 -29.27
CA LEU A 41 -19.89 -13.43 -28.50
C LEU A 41 -20.06 -14.95 -28.48
N SER A 42 -21.25 -15.43 -28.13
CA SER A 42 -21.52 -16.88 -28.06
C SER A 42 -21.56 -17.57 -29.41
N ARG A 43 -21.41 -16.85 -30.54
CA ARG A 43 -21.23 -17.41 -31.89
C ARG A 43 -19.78 -17.62 -32.29
N LEU A 44 -18.83 -16.99 -31.59
CA LEU A 44 -17.42 -17.14 -31.91
C LEU A 44 -16.94 -18.59 -31.71
N PRO A 45 -15.95 -19.07 -32.49
CA PRO A 45 -15.29 -20.35 -32.22
C PRO A 45 -14.65 -20.39 -30.83
N ASN A 46 -14.55 -21.58 -30.22
CA ASN A 46 -13.98 -21.75 -28.88
C ASN A 46 -12.57 -21.16 -28.77
N LEU A 47 -11.73 -21.32 -29.80
CA LEU A 47 -10.37 -20.76 -29.82
C LEU A 47 -10.38 -19.23 -29.75
N CYS A 48 -11.29 -18.57 -30.47
CA CYS A 48 -11.45 -17.11 -30.41
C CYS A 48 -11.93 -16.66 -29.02
N LEU A 49 -12.87 -17.41 -28.42
CA LEU A 49 -13.34 -17.13 -27.06
C LEU A 49 -12.22 -17.27 -26.03
N LEU A 50 -11.36 -18.29 -26.15
CA LEU A 50 -10.20 -18.46 -25.27
C LEU A 50 -9.23 -17.28 -25.39
N GLU A 51 -8.96 -16.77 -26.60
CA GLU A 51 -8.15 -15.57 -26.78
C GLU A 51 -8.79 -14.33 -26.14
N VAL A 52 -10.11 -14.19 -26.18
CA VAL A 52 -10.81 -13.13 -25.45
C VAL A 52 -10.63 -13.30 -23.94
N LEU A 53 -10.86 -14.50 -23.41
CA LEU A 53 -10.72 -14.79 -21.97
C LEU A 53 -9.28 -14.55 -21.47
N LYS A 54 -8.26 -14.76 -22.30
CA LYS A 54 -6.86 -14.45 -21.96
C LYS A 54 -6.59 -12.97 -21.65
N ASN A 55 -7.47 -12.08 -22.07
CA ASN A 55 -7.38 -10.64 -21.83
C ASN A 55 -8.23 -10.18 -20.62
N LEU A 56 -8.92 -11.10 -19.94
CA LEU A 56 -9.77 -10.79 -18.80
C LEU A 56 -9.06 -11.05 -17.46
N THR A 57 -9.58 -10.46 -16.38
CA THR A 57 -9.13 -10.84 -15.04
C THR A 57 -9.68 -12.20 -14.66
N ARG A 58 -9.05 -12.87 -13.69
CA ARG A 58 -9.56 -14.18 -13.24
C ARG A 58 -10.96 -14.11 -12.63
N SER A 59 -11.31 -12.98 -11.99
CA SER A 59 -12.66 -12.75 -11.48
C SER A 59 -13.68 -12.65 -12.63
N ASP A 60 -13.32 -11.97 -13.72
CA ASP A 60 -14.19 -11.88 -14.90
C ASP A 60 -14.38 -13.25 -15.55
N ILE A 61 -13.32 -14.06 -15.64
CA ILE A 61 -13.39 -15.44 -16.15
C ILE A 61 -14.33 -16.31 -15.31
N GLU A 62 -14.30 -16.21 -13.98
CA GLU A 62 -15.26 -16.91 -13.12
C GLU A 62 -16.69 -16.42 -13.34
N ASN A 63 -16.90 -15.11 -13.52
CA ASN A 63 -18.22 -14.57 -13.86
C ASN A 63 -18.71 -15.12 -15.21
N MET A 64 -17.82 -15.38 -16.17
CA MET A 64 -18.21 -15.99 -17.45
C MET A 64 -18.82 -17.39 -17.29
N LYS A 65 -18.49 -18.14 -16.22
CA LYS A 65 -19.07 -19.47 -15.97
C LYS A 65 -20.58 -19.44 -15.77
N VAL A 66 -21.11 -18.34 -15.23
CA VAL A 66 -22.56 -18.20 -14.97
C VAL A 66 -23.32 -17.56 -16.12
N VAL A 67 -22.61 -16.99 -17.11
CA VAL A 67 -23.23 -16.33 -18.28
C VAL A 67 -23.85 -17.35 -19.23
N SER A 68 -23.15 -18.46 -19.52
CA SER A 68 -23.69 -19.54 -20.35
C SER A 68 -23.03 -20.89 -20.08
N GLN A 69 -23.76 -21.98 -20.36
CA GLN A 69 -23.22 -23.35 -20.22
C GLN A 69 -22.00 -23.60 -21.11
N ARG A 70 -21.91 -22.91 -22.26
CA ARG A 70 -20.76 -23.01 -23.18
C ARG A 70 -19.49 -22.37 -22.59
N MET A 71 -19.64 -21.31 -21.79
CA MET A 71 -18.50 -20.63 -21.17
C MET A 71 -17.89 -21.41 -20.00
N LEU A 72 -18.66 -22.27 -19.33
CA LEU A 72 -18.20 -23.07 -18.19
C LEU A 72 -16.92 -23.90 -18.49
N PRO A 73 -16.87 -24.75 -19.53
CA PRO A 73 -15.66 -25.50 -19.86
C PRO A 73 -14.52 -24.60 -20.36
N LEU A 74 -14.82 -23.51 -21.07
CA LEU A 74 -13.81 -22.57 -21.59
C LEU A 74 -13.13 -21.78 -20.47
N ALA A 75 -13.90 -21.32 -19.48
CA ALA A 75 -13.39 -20.61 -18.30
C ALA A 75 -12.58 -21.53 -17.37
N SER A 76 -12.63 -22.85 -17.58
CA SER A 76 -11.86 -23.85 -16.84
C SER A 76 -10.71 -24.43 -17.65
N ASP A 77 -10.41 -23.86 -18.82
CA ASP A 77 -9.33 -24.30 -19.70
C ASP A 77 -7.95 -24.01 -19.09
N GLN A 78 -7.04 -24.98 -19.15
CA GLN A 78 -5.69 -24.89 -18.55
C GLN A 78 -4.84 -23.77 -19.15
N SER A 79 -5.11 -23.34 -20.39
CA SER A 79 -4.39 -22.22 -21.00
C SER A 79 -4.61 -20.89 -20.26
N LEU A 80 -5.68 -20.81 -19.45
CA LEU A 80 -6.01 -19.65 -18.61
C LEU A 80 -5.32 -19.68 -17.24
N ASP A 81 -4.60 -20.74 -16.87
CA ASP A 81 -3.93 -20.85 -15.56
C ASP A 81 -2.79 -19.84 -15.37
N LYS A 82 -2.28 -19.27 -16.47
CA LYS A 82 -1.32 -18.15 -16.45
C LYS A 82 -1.95 -16.85 -15.91
N ILE A 83 -3.27 -16.74 -15.91
CA ILE A 83 -4.00 -15.58 -15.42
C ILE A 83 -4.22 -15.77 -13.93
N LYS A 84 -3.28 -15.22 -13.14
CA LYS A 84 -3.27 -15.35 -11.69
C LYS A 84 -4.45 -14.62 -11.08
N TRP A 85 -4.99 -15.18 -9.99
CA TRP A 85 -5.94 -14.46 -9.17
C TRP A 85 -5.25 -13.31 -8.45
N ARG A 86 -5.86 -12.13 -8.48
CA ARG A 86 -5.42 -11.03 -7.63
C ARG A 86 -5.73 -11.35 -6.18
N ALA A 87 -4.72 -11.20 -5.34
CA ALA A 87 -4.86 -11.30 -3.90
C ALA A 87 -4.47 -9.96 -3.28
N SER A 88 -5.18 -9.54 -2.22
CA SER A 88 -4.92 -8.25 -1.57
C SER A 88 -3.57 -8.29 -0.87
N TRP A 89 -3.37 -9.32 -0.04
CA TRP A 89 -2.22 -9.42 0.85
C TRP A 89 -1.76 -10.86 1.05
N LEU A 90 -0.45 -11.03 1.06
CA LEU A 90 0.24 -12.20 1.59
C LEU A 90 0.97 -11.79 2.87
N LYS A 91 0.60 -12.38 4.01
CA LYS A 91 1.29 -12.20 5.29
C LYS A 91 2.09 -13.44 5.62
N MET A 92 3.40 -13.28 5.82
CA MET A 92 4.30 -14.34 6.27
C MET A 92 4.74 -14.04 7.70
N LEU A 93 4.77 -15.05 8.56
CA LEU A 93 5.13 -14.86 9.96
C LEU A 93 5.81 -16.06 10.62
N GLN A 94 6.61 -15.79 11.65
CA GLN A 94 7.05 -16.80 12.60
C GLN A 94 5.94 -17.12 13.60
N ILE A 95 5.78 -18.41 13.90
CA ILE A 95 4.85 -18.95 14.89
C ILE A 95 5.61 -19.75 15.95
N GLU A 96 4.97 -20.04 17.09
CA GLU A 96 5.61 -20.65 18.27
C GLU A 96 6.51 -21.86 17.94
N ASN A 97 6.08 -22.71 17.00
CA ASN A 97 6.80 -23.92 16.61
C ASN A 97 7.20 -23.96 15.12
N GLY A 98 7.37 -22.80 14.47
CA GLY A 98 7.84 -22.76 13.08
C GLY A 98 7.41 -21.51 12.30
N PHE A 99 6.93 -21.70 11.07
CA PHE A 99 6.59 -20.59 10.17
C PHE A 99 5.24 -20.79 9.52
N ALA A 100 4.60 -19.68 9.18
CA ALA A 100 3.33 -19.71 8.50
C ALA A 100 3.19 -18.59 7.50
N PHE A 101 2.29 -18.78 6.54
CA PHE A 101 1.80 -17.68 5.72
C PHE A 101 0.30 -17.76 5.52
N LYS A 102 -0.26 -16.58 5.25
CA LYS A 102 -1.68 -16.34 5.06
C LYS A 102 -1.90 -15.52 3.80
N LEU A 103 -2.78 -15.99 2.92
CA LEU A 103 -3.20 -15.26 1.73
C LEU A 103 -4.65 -14.79 1.89
N THR A 104 -4.89 -13.49 1.68
CA THR A 104 -6.22 -12.88 1.65
C THR A 104 -6.53 -12.42 0.22
N MET A 105 -7.71 -12.79 -0.30
CA MET A 105 -8.15 -12.42 -1.65
C MET A 105 -8.99 -11.12 -1.63
N ASP A 106 -9.08 -10.44 -2.77
CA ASP A 106 -9.80 -9.16 -2.92
C ASP A 106 -11.34 -9.24 -2.83
N GLN A 107 -11.93 -10.42 -2.68
CA GLN A 107 -13.39 -10.61 -2.67
C GLN A 107 -13.93 -10.75 -1.24
N GLU A 108 -15.11 -10.16 -0.97
CA GLU A 108 -15.87 -10.42 0.26
C GLU A 108 -16.09 -11.94 0.42
N ASP A 109 -15.90 -12.46 1.63
CA ASP A 109 -16.01 -13.89 2.01
C ASP A 109 -15.00 -14.86 1.36
N ALA A 110 -13.95 -14.37 0.70
CA ALA A 110 -12.97 -15.26 0.09
C ALA A 110 -12.20 -16.11 1.11
N PRO A 111 -11.84 -17.36 0.75
CA PRO A 111 -11.12 -18.25 1.65
C PRO A 111 -9.74 -17.69 1.99
N ILE A 112 -9.41 -17.76 3.27
CA ILE A 112 -8.06 -17.52 3.77
C ILE A 112 -7.32 -18.84 3.74
N TYR A 113 -6.21 -18.88 3.00
CA TYR A 113 -5.32 -20.03 3.00
C TYR A 113 -4.25 -19.84 4.05
N GLN A 114 -4.17 -20.77 5.00
CA GLN A 114 -3.20 -20.81 6.07
C GLN A 114 -2.32 -22.04 5.90
N PHE A 115 -1.02 -21.80 5.83
CA PHE A 115 -0.01 -22.85 5.79
C PHE A 115 0.85 -22.71 7.03
N GLU A 116 1.10 -23.82 7.71
CA GLU A 116 1.98 -23.91 8.87
C GLU A 116 3.05 -24.95 8.57
N ILE A 117 4.31 -24.62 8.85
CA ILE A 117 5.40 -25.58 8.84
C ILE A 117 5.92 -25.66 10.25
N VAL A 118 5.61 -26.80 10.88
CA VAL A 118 5.80 -27.01 12.32
C VAL A 118 6.93 -28.00 12.54
N LYS A 119 7.84 -27.66 13.45
CA LYS A 119 8.89 -28.57 13.91
C LYS A 119 8.29 -29.63 14.84
N THR A 120 8.49 -30.90 14.53
CA THR A 120 8.10 -32.04 15.37
C THR A 120 9.09 -32.22 16.52
N GLU A 121 8.71 -33.05 17.50
CA GLU A 121 9.60 -33.39 18.64
C GLU A 121 10.92 -34.02 18.17
N ASP A 122 10.87 -34.79 17.08
CA ASP A 122 12.03 -35.43 16.45
C ASP A 122 12.92 -34.44 15.66
N GLY A 123 12.50 -33.18 15.54
CA GLY A 123 13.24 -32.12 14.86
C GLY A 123 12.93 -31.94 13.38
N ASP A 124 12.09 -32.79 12.79
CA ASP A 124 11.62 -32.68 11.41
C ASP A 124 10.59 -31.55 11.22
N PHE A 125 10.42 -31.08 9.98
CA PHE A 125 9.39 -30.09 9.64
C PHE A 125 8.24 -30.73 8.86
N VAL A 126 7.01 -30.58 9.38
CA VAL A 126 5.77 -31.08 8.77
C VAL A 126 4.87 -29.92 8.35
N GLU A 127 4.34 -30.01 7.13
CA GLU A 127 3.39 -29.05 6.59
C GLU A 127 1.97 -29.35 7.09
N ARG A 128 1.24 -28.30 7.47
CA ARG A 128 -0.18 -28.35 7.78
C ARG A 128 -0.89 -27.24 7.01
N GLN A 129 -1.87 -27.63 6.21
CA GLN A 129 -2.71 -26.69 5.44
C GLN A 129 -4.09 -26.56 6.08
N LYS A 130 -4.60 -25.34 6.18
CA LYS A 130 -5.98 -25.04 6.63
C LYS A 130 -6.60 -23.98 5.73
N THR A 131 -7.89 -24.14 5.45
CA THR A 131 -8.69 -23.12 4.75
C THR A 131 -9.71 -22.55 5.72
N LEU A 132 -9.71 -21.23 5.91
CA LEU A 132 -10.61 -20.53 6.83
C LEU A 132 -11.61 -19.66 6.06
N LYS A 133 -12.83 -19.52 6.60
CA LYS A 133 -13.89 -18.67 6.01
C LYS A 133 -13.91 -17.23 6.55
N VAL A 134 -13.20 -16.95 7.64
CA VAL A 134 -13.20 -15.63 8.30
C VAL A 134 -11.79 -15.35 8.78
N ASP A 135 -11.39 -14.07 8.74
CA ASP A 135 -10.13 -13.63 9.34
C ASP A 135 -10.15 -13.80 10.85
N ARG A 136 -9.51 -14.88 11.30
CA ARG A 136 -9.17 -15.09 12.70
C ARG A 136 -7.66 -15.12 12.76
N ASN A 137 -7.08 -14.29 13.62
CA ASN A 137 -5.66 -14.37 13.93
C ASN A 137 -5.45 -15.65 14.77
N THR A 138 -5.33 -16.79 14.09
CA THR A 138 -5.25 -18.13 14.71
C THR A 138 -3.82 -18.52 15.08
N PHE A 139 -2.83 -17.77 14.59
CA PHE A 139 -1.43 -18.07 14.84
C PHE A 139 -1.05 -17.69 16.27
N LYS A 140 -0.49 -18.67 17.00
CA LYS A 140 0.25 -18.40 18.22
C LYS A 140 1.62 -17.85 17.84
N VAL A 141 1.80 -16.56 18.07
CA VAL A 141 3.07 -15.87 17.80
C VAL A 141 3.97 -16.04 19.04
N PRO A 142 5.26 -16.40 18.87
CA PRO A 142 6.16 -16.52 20.00
C PRO A 142 6.32 -15.17 20.70
N LYS A 143 6.56 -15.20 22.02
CA LYS A 143 6.78 -13.96 22.79
C LYS A 143 8.06 -13.24 22.34
N ASP A 144 9.10 -14.01 22.04
CA ASP A 144 10.39 -13.51 21.59
C ASP A 144 10.57 -13.79 20.08
N ASN A 145 11.15 -12.83 19.37
CA ASN A 145 11.53 -13.01 17.98
C ASN A 145 12.95 -13.56 17.89
N ASN A 146 13.13 -14.76 17.33
CA ASN A 146 14.44 -15.36 17.13
C ASN A 146 14.92 -15.11 15.69
N ASN A 147 15.81 -14.13 15.52
CA ASN A 147 16.35 -13.73 14.22
C ASN A 147 17.25 -14.75 13.54
N ASP A 148 17.73 -15.72 14.30
CA ASP A 148 18.60 -16.78 13.79
C ASP A 148 17.82 -18.07 13.53
N ALA A 149 16.49 -18.02 13.62
CA ALA A 149 15.65 -19.16 13.29
C ALA A 149 15.83 -19.55 11.82
N PHE A 150 16.09 -20.83 11.59
CA PHE A 150 16.19 -21.38 10.24
C PHE A 150 14.78 -21.51 9.62
N VAL A 151 14.54 -20.81 8.50
CA VAL A 151 13.30 -20.97 7.72
C VAL A 151 13.46 -22.18 6.79
N PRO A 152 12.67 -23.25 6.95
CA PRO A 152 12.82 -24.48 6.18
C PRO A 152 12.47 -24.29 4.70
N ASP A 153 13.14 -25.01 3.79
CA ASP A 153 12.88 -24.94 2.34
C ASP A 153 11.44 -25.25 1.96
N LYS A 154 10.80 -26.16 2.69
CA LYS A 154 9.38 -26.49 2.53
C LYS A 154 8.48 -25.25 2.60
N PHE A 155 8.88 -24.21 3.34
CA PHE A 155 8.14 -22.94 3.43
C PHE A 155 8.11 -22.21 2.09
N PHE A 156 9.27 -22.13 1.46
CA PHE A 156 9.43 -21.47 0.17
C PHE A 156 8.79 -22.27 -0.95
N SER A 157 8.87 -23.60 -0.91
CA SER A 157 8.17 -24.48 -1.86
C SER A 157 6.65 -24.32 -1.77
N ALA A 158 6.07 -24.38 -0.55
CA ALA A 158 4.64 -24.17 -0.36
C ALA A 158 4.20 -22.76 -0.79
N LEU A 159 5.05 -21.75 -0.58
CA LEU A 159 4.79 -20.40 -1.03
C LEU A 159 4.81 -20.30 -2.57
N GLU A 160 5.79 -20.90 -3.23
CA GLU A 160 5.90 -20.95 -4.69
C GLU A 160 4.68 -21.61 -5.33
N ASP A 161 4.22 -22.75 -4.79
CA ASP A 161 3.04 -23.46 -5.26
C ASP A 161 1.77 -22.60 -5.20
N VAL A 162 1.61 -21.82 -4.12
CA VAL A 162 0.48 -20.89 -3.99
C VAL A 162 0.59 -19.74 -4.98
N LEU A 163 1.78 -19.15 -5.13
CA LEU A 163 2.02 -18.00 -6.02
C LEU A 163 2.00 -18.34 -7.51
N ARG A 164 2.05 -19.63 -7.86
CA ARG A 164 1.80 -20.10 -9.23
C ARG A 164 0.44 -19.63 -9.75
N PHE A 165 -0.58 -19.59 -8.89
CA PHE A 165 -1.96 -19.25 -9.26
C PHE A 165 -2.46 -17.93 -8.65
N ARG A 166 -1.58 -17.22 -7.93
CA ARG A 166 -1.93 -16.06 -7.10
C ARG A 166 -0.91 -14.94 -7.30
N ASN A 167 -1.39 -13.70 -7.41
CA ASN A 167 -0.55 -12.52 -7.54
C ASN A 167 -0.91 -11.52 -6.42
N PRO A 168 -0.24 -11.58 -5.26
CA PRO A 168 -0.53 -10.67 -4.15
C PRO A 168 -0.06 -9.25 -4.46
N MET A 169 -0.93 -8.27 -4.26
CA MET A 169 -0.59 -6.86 -4.46
C MET A 169 0.39 -6.36 -3.39
N SER A 170 0.28 -6.90 -2.18
CA SER A 170 1.10 -6.51 -1.03
C SER A 170 1.63 -7.73 -0.28
N ILE A 171 2.87 -7.64 0.17
CA ILE A 171 3.55 -8.68 0.94
C ILE A 171 3.93 -8.11 2.29
N GLN A 172 3.61 -8.82 3.36
CA GLN A 172 3.92 -8.45 4.73
C GLN A 172 4.82 -9.52 5.36
N LEU A 173 6.01 -9.12 5.80
CA LEU A 173 6.95 -9.93 6.56
C LEU A 173 6.79 -9.57 8.03
N CYS A 174 6.40 -10.53 8.87
CA CYS A 174 6.14 -10.30 10.29
C CYS A 174 7.00 -11.24 11.12
N ARG A 175 7.99 -10.71 11.86
CA ARG A 175 8.92 -11.54 12.66
C ARG A 175 9.66 -12.63 11.87
N LEU A 176 9.90 -12.41 10.58
CA LEU A 176 10.78 -13.31 9.84
C LEU A 176 12.25 -12.97 10.15
N PRO A 177 13.14 -13.98 10.17
CA PRO A 177 14.58 -13.79 10.26
C PRO A 177 15.10 -12.77 9.23
N PHE A 178 15.78 -11.72 9.70
CA PHE A 178 16.40 -10.72 8.83
C PHE A 178 17.78 -11.17 8.37
N ASN A 179 17.81 -12.04 7.38
CA ASN A 179 19.06 -12.54 6.80
C ASN A 179 18.98 -12.68 5.28
N ASP A 180 20.17 -12.78 4.68
CA ASP A 180 20.38 -12.91 3.25
C ASP A 180 19.72 -14.16 2.66
N ILE A 181 19.79 -15.30 3.35
CA ILE A 181 19.19 -16.56 2.89
C ILE A 181 17.69 -16.40 2.66
N VAL A 182 16.97 -15.81 3.62
CA VAL A 182 15.53 -15.56 3.50
C VAL A 182 15.25 -14.61 2.34
N PHE A 183 15.98 -13.50 2.21
CA PHE A 183 15.73 -12.54 1.14
C PHE A 183 16.03 -13.09 -0.25
N THR A 184 17.09 -13.86 -0.42
CA THR A 184 17.40 -14.50 -1.71
C THR A 184 16.34 -15.52 -2.10
N LYS A 185 15.85 -16.33 -1.15
CA LYS A 185 14.76 -17.28 -1.43
C LYS A 185 13.45 -16.56 -1.75
N LEU A 186 13.10 -15.51 -1.00
CA LEU A 186 11.92 -14.68 -1.30
C LEU A 186 12.05 -14.01 -2.67
N GLU A 187 13.20 -13.46 -3.01
CA GLU A 187 13.44 -12.85 -4.33
C GLU A 187 13.19 -13.86 -5.46
N SER A 188 13.66 -15.10 -5.30
CA SER A 188 13.44 -16.19 -6.26
C SER A 188 11.97 -16.57 -6.37
N VAL A 189 11.29 -16.79 -5.24
CA VAL A 189 9.88 -17.20 -5.19
C VAL A 189 8.96 -16.11 -5.74
N LEU A 190 9.30 -14.84 -5.53
CA LEU A 190 8.53 -13.67 -5.98
C LEU A 190 8.90 -13.22 -7.39
N LYS A 191 9.74 -13.97 -8.13
CA LYS A 191 10.29 -13.52 -9.41
C LYS A 191 9.22 -13.23 -10.47
N GLU A 192 8.11 -13.97 -10.44
CA GLU A 192 7.01 -13.90 -11.42
C GLU A 192 5.74 -13.22 -10.88
N THR A 193 5.86 -12.48 -9.77
CA THR A 193 4.74 -11.74 -9.18
C THR A 193 4.91 -10.24 -9.42
N GLU A 194 3.80 -9.56 -9.69
CA GLU A 194 3.75 -8.11 -9.92
C GLU A 194 3.40 -7.41 -8.61
N ASN A 195 4.22 -7.60 -7.58
CA ASN A 195 3.93 -7.05 -6.27
C ASN A 195 4.12 -5.53 -6.27
N SER A 196 3.20 -4.83 -5.60
CA SER A 196 3.26 -3.37 -5.49
C SER A 196 3.86 -2.89 -4.17
N SER A 197 3.70 -3.65 -3.08
CA SER A 197 4.12 -3.21 -1.75
C SER A 197 4.79 -4.31 -0.95
N LEU A 198 5.88 -3.96 -0.27
CA LEU A 198 6.52 -4.75 0.78
C LEU A 198 6.32 -4.02 2.12
N ILE A 199 5.89 -4.77 3.14
CA ILE A 199 5.68 -4.29 4.50
C ILE A 199 6.50 -5.18 5.43
N CYS A 200 7.28 -4.58 6.31
CA CYS A 200 8.16 -5.27 7.25
C CYS A 200 7.80 -4.85 8.67
N ASP A 201 7.20 -5.77 9.42
CA ASP A 201 6.75 -5.55 10.78
C ASP A 201 7.49 -6.46 11.76
N GLU A 202 7.86 -5.91 12.90
CA GLU A 202 8.47 -6.64 14.02
C GLU A 202 9.64 -7.53 13.60
N ILE A 203 10.42 -7.07 12.61
CA ILE A 203 11.66 -7.75 12.23
C ILE A 203 12.60 -7.66 13.42
N GLY A 204 13.24 -8.76 13.78
CA GLY A 204 13.90 -8.79 15.07
C GLY A 204 15.32 -8.23 15.07
N SER A 205 15.82 -8.14 16.30
CA SER A 205 16.97 -7.40 16.81
C SER A 205 18.38 -7.87 16.41
N GLY A 206 18.55 -8.42 15.21
CA GLY A 206 19.89 -8.80 14.73
C GLY A 206 20.70 -7.58 14.26
N GLN A 207 22.02 -7.60 14.46
CA GLN A 207 22.89 -6.60 13.83
C GLN A 207 22.72 -6.65 12.30
N ILE A 208 22.47 -5.49 11.69
CA ILE A 208 22.33 -5.34 10.24
C ILE A 208 23.72 -5.14 9.64
N THR A 209 24.25 -6.20 9.04
CA THR A 209 25.52 -6.18 8.29
C THR A 209 25.31 -5.63 6.88
N ASN A 210 26.40 -5.25 6.20
CA ASN A 210 26.35 -4.78 4.82
C ASN A 210 25.76 -5.84 3.87
N ASP A 211 26.04 -7.12 4.09
CA ASP A 211 25.50 -8.20 3.26
C ASP A 211 23.99 -8.36 3.43
N LYS A 212 23.48 -8.27 4.67
CA LYS A 212 22.03 -8.24 4.95
C LYS A 212 21.37 -7.05 4.25
N ARG A 213 21.99 -5.87 4.32
CA ARG A 213 21.51 -4.65 3.65
C ARG A 213 21.45 -4.81 2.13
N LYS A 214 22.49 -5.38 1.51
CA LYS A 214 22.53 -5.64 0.06
C LYS A 214 21.48 -6.66 -0.37
N SER A 215 21.34 -7.77 0.36
CA SER A 215 20.33 -8.79 0.06
C SER A 215 18.91 -8.26 0.23
N PHE A 216 18.65 -7.45 1.27
CA PHE A 216 17.36 -6.80 1.42
C PHE A 216 17.10 -5.77 0.30
N ALA A 217 18.10 -4.99 -0.10
CA ALA A 217 17.96 -4.03 -1.21
C ALA A 217 17.57 -4.73 -2.52
N LYS A 218 18.16 -5.89 -2.84
CA LYS A 218 17.79 -6.71 -4.00
C LYS A 218 16.31 -7.10 -3.98
N LEU A 219 15.82 -7.57 -2.82
CA LEU A 219 14.41 -7.88 -2.64
C LEU A 219 13.53 -6.62 -2.80
N ALA A 220 13.90 -5.53 -2.12
CA ALA A 220 13.14 -4.27 -2.08
C ALA A 220 12.96 -3.64 -3.47
N LYS A 221 13.94 -3.77 -4.37
CA LYS A 221 13.88 -3.29 -5.77
C LYS A 221 12.71 -3.84 -6.59
N ARG A 222 12.15 -4.97 -6.17
CA ARG A 222 10.99 -5.58 -6.83
C ARG A 222 9.68 -4.84 -6.56
N PHE A 223 9.67 -3.98 -5.53
CA PHE A 223 8.46 -3.34 -5.05
C PHE A 223 8.43 -1.86 -5.41
N LYS A 224 7.20 -1.38 -5.63
CA LYS A 224 6.92 0.04 -5.85
C LYS A 224 6.84 0.83 -4.55
N ARG A 225 6.56 0.14 -3.44
CA ARG A 225 6.46 0.68 -2.09
C ARG A 225 7.15 -0.23 -1.09
N VAL A 226 7.90 0.34 -0.16
CA VAL A 226 8.56 -0.38 0.93
C VAL A 226 8.23 0.35 2.23
N ASN A 227 7.56 -0.34 3.15
CA ASN A 227 7.17 0.17 4.45
C ASN A 227 7.83 -0.64 5.57
N LEU A 228 8.68 0.04 6.34
CA LEU A 228 9.45 -0.49 7.46
C LEU A 228 9.01 0.12 8.80
N GLN A 229 7.90 0.89 8.81
CA GLN A 229 7.43 1.64 9.98
C GLN A 229 7.05 0.74 11.18
N GLY A 230 6.81 -0.57 10.95
CA GLY A 230 6.51 -1.53 12.02
C GLY A 230 7.74 -2.16 12.68
N SER A 231 8.96 -1.72 12.36
CA SER A 231 10.20 -2.36 12.84
C SER A 231 11.26 -1.35 13.28
N GLU A 232 11.26 -1.01 14.56
CA GLU A 232 12.17 -0.02 15.19
C GLU A 232 13.66 -0.28 14.87
N GLN A 233 14.06 -1.56 14.88
CA GLN A 233 15.45 -1.99 14.71
C GLN A 233 15.97 -1.91 13.27
N ILE A 234 15.07 -1.73 12.28
CA ILE A 234 15.47 -1.64 10.87
C ILE A 234 16.06 -0.27 10.54
N THR A 235 15.97 0.73 11.41
CA THR A 235 16.54 2.07 11.14
C THR A 235 18.01 2.01 10.71
N SER A 236 18.80 1.11 11.31
CA SER A 236 20.21 0.86 10.96
C SER A 236 20.44 0.29 9.54
N LEU A 237 19.39 -0.19 8.87
CA LEU A 237 19.42 -0.60 7.47
C LEU A 237 19.71 0.59 6.55
N ILE A 238 19.21 1.77 6.90
CA ILE A 238 19.26 2.93 6.02
C ILE A 238 20.64 3.57 6.09
N ASN A 239 21.29 3.65 4.94
CA ASN A 239 22.45 4.48 4.71
C ASN A 239 22.44 4.95 3.25
N GLU A 240 23.43 5.75 2.86
CA GLU A 240 23.53 6.27 1.49
C GLU A 240 23.66 5.15 0.44
N GLU A 241 24.42 4.09 0.72
CA GLU A 241 24.56 2.94 -0.19
C GLU A 241 23.22 2.25 -0.45
N PHE A 242 22.44 1.99 0.60
CA PHE A 242 21.12 1.38 0.50
C PHE A 242 20.14 2.23 -0.30
N LEU A 243 20.05 3.52 0.02
CA LEU A 243 19.17 4.45 -0.72
C LEU A 243 19.58 4.55 -2.18
N ASN A 244 20.87 4.63 -2.46
CA ASN A 244 21.40 4.63 -3.82
C ASN A 244 20.96 3.39 -4.62
N GLU A 245 21.00 2.23 -3.96
CA GLU A 245 20.67 0.93 -4.54
C GLU A 245 19.17 0.84 -4.85
N ILE A 246 18.28 1.23 -3.94
CA ILE A 246 16.83 1.07 -4.12
C ILE A 246 16.19 2.13 -5.04
N VAL A 247 16.78 3.31 -5.16
CA VAL A 247 16.23 4.43 -5.96
C VAL A 247 16.43 4.27 -7.47
N GLU A 248 17.35 3.42 -7.89
CA GLU A 248 17.55 3.15 -9.32
C GLU A 248 16.36 2.43 -9.96
N PHE A 249 15.42 1.95 -9.14
CA PHE A 249 14.26 1.16 -9.54
C PHE A 249 12.97 1.98 -9.37
N ASN A 250 11.83 1.46 -9.84
CA ASN A 250 10.52 2.13 -9.83
C ASN A 250 9.90 2.31 -8.41
N LEU A 251 10.74 2.36 -7.37
CA LEU A 251 10.36 2.60 -5.98
C LEU A 251 10.05 4.09 -5.79
N HIS A 252 8.82 4.39 -5.43
CA HIS A 252 8.34 5.78 -5.25
C HIS A 252 7.77 6.04 -3.86
N ASP A 253 7.59 5.01 -3.04
CA ASP A 253 7.16 5.13 -1.65
C ASP A 253 8.12 4.33 -0.77
N PHE A 254 8.89 5.02 0.06
CA PHE A 254 9.77 4.42 1.03
C PHE A 254 9.46 5.01 2.40
N ARG A 255 9.17 4.15 3.39
CA ARG A 255 8.88 4.60 4.74
C ARG A 255 9.64 3.79 5.77
N CYS A 256 10.32 4.47 6.66
CA CYS A 256 10.96 3.90 7.83
C CYS A 256 10.74 4.85 9.00
N ASN A 257 9.68 4.57 9.74
CA ASN A 257 9.38 5.29 10.97
C ASN A 257 10.21 4.64 12.06
N ALA A 258 11.01 5.45 12.70
CA ALA A 258 11.91 5.05 13.75
C ALA A 258 11.60 5.92 14.96
N ASN A 259 11.65 5.33 16.15
CA ASN A 259 11.61 6.11 17.38
C ASN A 259 12.74 7.17 17.29
N PRO A 260 12.53 8.42 17.73
CA PRO A 260 13.56 9.45 17.75
C PRO A 260 14.90 9.00 18.33
N PHE A 261 14.88 8.06 19.27
CA PHE A 261 16.09 7.42 19.80
C PHE A 261 16.85 6.62 18.72
N ASP A 262 16.18 5.72 18.00
CA ASP A 262 16.79 4.90 16.93
C ASP A 262 17.25 5.77 15.76
N VAL A 263 16.48 6.81 15.42
CA VAL A 263 16.87 7.82 14.43
C VAL A 263 18.20 8.45 14.84
N TYR A 264 18.35 8.83 16.11
CA TYR A 264 19.57 9.42 16.61
C TYR A 264 20.74 8.44 16.56
N GLU A 265 20.56 7.21 17.03
CA GLU A 265 21.62 6.21 17.10
C GLU A 265 22.17 5.84 15.72
N HIS A 266 21.29 5.73 14.72
CA HIS A 266 21.63 5.27 13.37
C HIS A 266 21.69 6.39 12.33
N ARG A 267 21.84 7.65 12.79
CA ARG A 267 21.91 8.79 11.89
C ARG A 267 23.13 8.75 10.97
N PHE A 268 22.96 9.19 9.73
CA PHE A 268 24.06 9.37 8.78
C PHE A 268 23.89 10.66 7.98
N HIS A 269 25.01 11.22 7.53
CA HIS A 269 25.05 12.41 6.68
C HIS A 269 25.40 11.98 5.26
N PRO A 270 24.45 11.94 4.31
CA PRO A 270 24.76 11.56 2.95
C PRO A 270 25.55 12.67 2.24
N SER A 271 26.24 12.28 1.18
CA SER A 271 26.82 13.24 0.24
C SER A 271 25.74 13.96 -0.57
N LYS A 272 26.09 15.12 -1.14
CA LYS A 272 25.20 15.89 -2.04
C LYS A 272 24.77 15.09 -3.28
N SER A 273 25.45 14.00 -3.62
CA SER A 273 25.13 13.17 -4.78
C SER A 273 23.80 12.41 -4.65
N ILE A 274 23.25 12.28 -3.44
CA ILE A 274 21.95 11.62 -3.22
C ILE A 274 20.76 12.47 -3.69
N LEU A 275 20.91 13.80 -3.78
CA LEU A 275 19.77 14.70 -4.01
C LEU A 275 18.96 14.39 -5.29
N PRO A 276 19.59 14.16 -6.47
CA PRO A 276 18.85 13.82 -7.69
C PRO A 276 18.15 12.45 -7.63
N LYS A 277 18.51 11.62 -6.65
CA LYS A 277 17.85 10.34 -6.38
C LYS A 277 16.62 10.55 -5.50
N LEU A 278 16.71 11.37 -4.46
CA LEU A 278 15.60 11.62 -3.54
C LEU A 278 14.34 12.18 -4.22
N ILE A 279 14.50 13.01 -5.26
CA ILE A 279 13.35 13.57 -6.01
C ILE A 279 12.50 12.51 -6.73
N LYS A 280 12.95 11.26 -6.84
CA LYS A 280 12.16 10.16 -7.42
C LYS A 280 11.13 9.59 -6.44
N PHE A 281 11.24 9.88 -5.15
CA PHE A 281 10.26 9.45 -4.17
C PHE A 281 9.08 10.41 -4.11
N LYS A 282 7.87 9.87 -4.26
CA LYS A 282 6.64 10.58 -3.92
C LYS A 282 6.43 10.61 -2.42
N PHE A 283 6.69 9.48 -1.75
CA PHE A 283 6.62 9.37 -0.31
C PHE A 283 7.97 8.91 0.22
N LEU A 284 8.55 9.67 1.14
CA LEU A 284 9.87 9.40 1.70
C LEU A 284 9.86 9.67 3.20
N ASP A 285 9.91 8.62 4.01
CA ASP A 285 10.12 8.73 5.44
C ASP A 285 11.45 8.04 5.78
N ALA A 286 12.47 8.87 5.99
CA ALA A 286 13.87 8.46 6.17
C ALA A 286 14.56 9.40 7.17
N ALA A 287 13.98 9.56 8.36
CA ALA A 287 14.46 10.50 9.38
C ALA A 287 15.91 10.25 9.84
N ALA A 288 16.46 9.04 9.68
CA ALA A 288 17.87 8.75 10.00
C ALA A 288 18.86 9.43 9.03
N MET A 289 18.40 9.87 7.86
CA MET A 289 19.20 10.63 6.90
C MET A 289 19.20 12.12 7.28
N ILE A 290 20.34 12.63 7.73
CA ILE A 290 20.51 14.04 8.10
C ILE A 290 21.06 14.82 6.91
N LEU A 291 20.19 15.59 6.26
CA LEU A 291 20.57 16.47 5.15
C LEU A 291 21.13 17.79 5.66
N ASN A 292 22.01 18.41 4.88
CA ASN A 292 22.36 19.80 5.12
C ASN A 292 21.15 20.69 4.85
N ALA A 293 20.78 21.54 5.81
CA ALA A 293 19.58 22.38 5.73
C ALA A 293 19.57 23.28 4.47
N ASN A 294 20.73 23.74 4.00
CA ASN A 294 20.83 24.60 2.81
C ASN A 294 20.48 23.85 1.51
N TRP A 295 20.50 22.52 1.50
CA TRP A 295 20.11 21.73 0.32
C TRP A 295 18.60 21.56 0.20
N VAL A 296 17.87 21.62 1.32
CA VAL A 296 16.47 21.21 1.41
C VAL A 296 15.52 22.10 0.58
N PRO A 297 15.58 23.45 0.64
CA PRO A 297 14.72 24.29 -0.19
C PRO A 297 14.88 24.01 -1.69
N LYS A 298 16.14 23.85 -2.14
CA LYS A 298 16.42 23.50 -3.53
C LYS A 298 15.89 22.11 -3.89
N LEU A 299 16.07 21.13 -3.01
CA LEU A 299 15.54 19.79 -3.22
C LEU A 299 14.00 19.79 -3.38
N PHE A 300 13.28 20.61 -2.62
CA PHE A 300 11.83 20.77 -2.77
C PHE A 300 11.45 21.38 -4.12
N MET A 301 12.18 22.41 -4.57
CA MET A 301 11.99 23.01 -5.91
C MET A 301 12.27 21.98 -7.02
N ASP A 302 13.39 21.27 -6.93
CA ASP A 302 13.78 20.22 -7.88
C ASP A 302 12.72 19.11 -7.96
N PHE A 303 12.14 18.69 -6.82
CA PHE A 303 11.02 17.73 -6.80
C PHE A 303 9.79 18.27 -7.52
N MET A 304 9.37 19.51 -7.21
CA MET A 304 8.22 20.13 -7.85
C MET A 304 8.41 20.22 -9.36
N ASP A 305 9.63 20.49 -9.85
CA ASP A 305 10.00 20.55 -11.28
C ASP A 305 10.05 19.21 -12.00
N THR A 306 9.89 18.08 -11.30
CA THR A 306 9.76 16.78 -11.96
C THR A 306 8.46 16.67 -12.76
N LYS A 307 8.53 15.97 -13.90
CA LYS A 307 7.34 15.70 -14.75
C LYS A 307 6.31 14.80 -14.08
N GLU A 308 6.68 14.13 -12.99
CA GLU A 308 5.80 13.22 -12.26
C GLU A 308 4.80 13.93 -11.36
N CYS A 309 5.06 15.21 -11.06
CA CYS A 309 4.17 16.06 -10.31
C CYS A 309 2.98 16.49 -11.16
N LYS A 310 1.97 15.62 -11.24
CA LYS A 310 0.65 15.96 -11.80
C LYS A 310 -0.13 16.80 -10.81
N ILE A 311 -1.04 17.63 -11.33
CA ILE A 311 -1.98 18.44 -10.53
C ILE A 311 -3.00 17.48 -9.89
N ASP A 312 -2.63 16.87 -8.76
CA ASP A 312 -3.48 16.03 -7.92
C ASP A 312 -3.52 16.58 -6.48
N TYR A 313 -4.41 16.02 -5.65
CA TYR A 313 -4.71 16.51 -4.31
C TYR A 313 -3.48 16.48 -3.38
N THR A 314 -2.76 15.37 -3.33
CA THR A 314 -1.47 15.28 -2.64
C THR A 314 -0.49 14.59 -3.57
N VAL A 315 0.55 15.33 -3.97
CA VAL A 315 1.52 14.85 -4.96
C VAL A 315 2.60 13.99 -4.29
N GLY A 316 2.92 14.29 -3.03
CA GLY A 316 3.89 13.56 -2.23
C GLY A 316 3.98 14.08 -0.79
N SER A 317 4.72 13.36 0.05
CA SER A 317 5.05 13.79 1.40
C SER A 317 6.36 13.18 1.86
N TRP A 318 7.23 14.00 2.45
CA TRP A 318 8.50 13.55 2.99
C TRP A 318 8.66 13.88 4.47
N ARG A 319 9.40 13.03 5.17
CA ARG A 319 9.86 13.18 6.55
C ARG A 319 11.35 12.88 6.58
N ILE A 320 12.16 13.92 6.73
CA ILE A 320 13.63 13.86 6.70
C ILE A 320 14.23 14.64 7.87
N ALA A 321 15.46 14.32 8.26
CA ALA A 321 16.19 15.11 9.25
C ALA A 321 17.12 16.13 8.57
N VAL A 322 17.41 17.21 9.30
CA VAL A 322 18.37 18.24 8.89
C VAL A 322 19.36 18.55 10.01
N ASP A 323 20.55 19.01 9.64
CA ASP A 323 21.65 19.34 10.55
C ASP A 323 21.38 20.58 11.44
N GLN A 324 20.51 21.49 10.98
CA GLN A 324 20.09 22.69 11.70
C GLN A 324 18.64 23.07 11.34
N PRO A 325 17.95 23.89 12.17
CA PRO A 325 16.59 24.33 11.86
C PRO A 325 16.50 24.99 10.49
N LEU A 326 15.43 24.71 9.74
CA LEU A 326 15.20 25.33 8.44
C LEU A 326 14.51 26.70 8.64
N THR A 327 15.31 27.75 8.76
CA THR A 327 14.81 29.11 9.05
C THR A 327 14.37 29.88 7.79
N THR A 328 13.62 30.97 7.98
CA THR A 328 13.22 31.90 6.91
C THR A 328 14.42 32.40 6.11
N GLU A 329 15.53 32.68 6.77
CA GLU A 329 16.76 33.21 6.16
C GLU A 329 17.38 32.17 5.22
N ILE A 330 17.56 30.93 5.69
CA ILE A 330 18.08 29.82 4.87
C ILE A 330 17.21 29.61 3.63
N ILE A 331 15.89 29.60 3.81
CA ILE A 331 14.94 29.39 2.71
C ILE A 331 15.01 30.55 1.71
N SER A 332 15.02 31.78 2.21
CA SER A 332 15.04 33.00 1.38
C SER A 332 16.33 33.11 0.56
N GLU A 333 17.47 32.76 1.15
CA GLU A 333 18.75 32.74 0.45
C GLU A 333 18.73 31.77 -0.73
N GLN A 334 18.19 30.56 -0.56
CA GLN A 334 18.12 29.55 -1.63
C GLN A 334 17.11 29.89 -2.74
N ILE A 335 16.07 30.67 -2.42
CA ILE A 335 15.06 31.13 -3.38
C ILE A 335 15.49 32.40 -4.09
N THR A 336 16.46 33.15 -3.54
CA THR A 336 16.96 34.37 -4.15
C THR A 336 17.61 34.04 -5.51
N GLY A 337 17.03 34.55 -6.59
CA GLY A 337 17.42 34.21 -7.97
C GLY A 337 16.57 33.13 -8.65
N GLN A 338 15.67 32.46 -7.93
CA GLN A 338 14.69 31.51 -8.48
C GLN A 338 13.37 32.24 -8.76
N HIS A 339 13.30 32.97 -9.89
CA HIS A 339 12.18 33.86 -10.19
C HIS A 339 10.80 33.18 -10.25
N ASP A 340 10.78 31.88 -10.56
CA ASP A 340 9.56 31.06 -10.64
C ASP A 340 9.01 30.64 -9.29
N TYR A 341 9.72 30.94 -8.19
CA TYR A 341 9.34 30.54 -6.84
C TYR A 341 9.12 31.75 -5.92
N GLU A 342 8.29 31.55 -4.90
CA GLU A 342 8.07 32.48 -3.80
C GLU A 342 8.04 31.73 -2.46
N HIS A 343 8.39 32.44 -1.39
CA HIS A 343 8.33 31.95 -0.02
C HIS A 343 7.49 32.85 0.86
N PHE A 344 6.72 32.24 1.75
CA PHE A 344 6.04 32.93 2.84
C PHE A 344 5.83 31.98 4.01
N VAL A 345 5.49 32.56 5.16
CA VAL A 345 5.23 31.84 6.41
C VAL A 345 3.79 32.09 6.82
N LYS A 346 3.10 31.04 7.27
CA LYS A 346 1.74 31.13 7.80
C LYS A 346 1.63 30.40 9.13
N GLN A 347 1.04 31.06 10.12
CA GLN A 347 0.67 30.43 11.37
C GLN A 347 -0.61 29.61 11.16
N ARG A 348 -0.64 28.35 11.60
CA ARG A 348 -1.87 27.55 11.56
C ARG A 348 -2.90 28.14 12.50
N GLU A 349 -4.10 28.37 11.99
CA GLU A 349 -5.27 28.68 12.80
C GLU A 349 -5.61 27.45 13.66
N GLY A 350 -5.33 27.57 14.96
CA GLY A 350 -5.55 26.56 15.98
C GLY A 350 -5.60 27.23 17.35
N PRO A 351 -5.85 26.48 18.43
CA PRO A 351 -5.83 27.04 19.78
C PRO A 351 -4.52 27.83 20.01
N PRO A 352 -4.60 29.02 20.65
CA PRO A 352 -3.49 29.99 20.73
C PRO A 352 -2.20 29.41 21.34
N ASP A 353 -2.32 28.34 22.13
CA ASP A 353 -1.20 27.74 22.86
C ASP A 353 -0.33 26.80 21.99
N ARG A 354 -0.67 26.56 20.72
CA ARG A 354 0.08 25.66 19.81
C ARG A 354 0.13 26.15 18.36
N GLY A 355 0.31 27.46 18.15
CA GLY A 355 0.45 28.01 16.81
C GLY A 355 1.68 27.47 16.08
N THR A 356 1.55 26.34 15.38
CA THR A 356 2.61 25.81 14.52
C THR A 356 2.79 26.74 13.32
N MET A 357 4.01 27.23 13.14
CA MET A 357 4.40 28.01 11.97
C MET A 357 4.73 27.06 10.82
N TYR A 358 4.10 27.27 9.67
CA TYR A 358 4.37 26.54 8.44
C TYR A 358 5.05 27.47 7.44
N HIS A 359 6.10 26.98 6.82
CA HIS A 359 6.72 27.60 5.66
C HIS A 359 6.10 27.04 4.39
N TYR A 360 6.01 27.89 3.37
CA TYR A 360 5.52 27.54 2.05
C TYR A 360 6.54 27.97 1.01
N ILE A 361 6.91 27.06 0.11
CA ILE A 361 7.59 27.39 -1.14
C ILE A 361 6.59 27.10 -2.26
N VAL A 362 6.28 28.11 -3.08
CA VAL A 362 5.25 28.01 -4.11
C VAL A 362 5.84 28.33 -5.47
N ARG A 363 5.57 27.45 -6.44
CA ARG A 363 5.91 27.66 -7.84
C ARG A 363 4.83 28.49 -8.52
N LYS A 364 5.19 29.68 -9.02
CA LYS A 364 4.24 30.69 -9.53
C LYS A 364 3.44 30.24 -10.75
N ARG A 365 4.04 29.45 -11.65
CA ARG A 365 3.43 29.09 -12.94
C ARG A 365 2.18 28.20 -12.81
N ASP A 366 2.10 27.37 -11.78
CA ASP A 366 1.04 26.38 -11.59
C ASP A 366 0.57 26.23 -10.13
N GLU A 367 1.08 27.10 -9.24
CA GLU A 367 0.74 27.16 -7.81
C GLU A 367 1.01 25.85 -7.06
N MET A 368 1.90 25.00 -7.60
CA MET A 368 2.40 23.85 -6.86
C MET A 368 3.15 24.33 -5.63
N SER A 369 2.92 23.70 -4.48
CA SER A 369 3.48 24.16 -3.22
C SER A 369 4.08 23.03 -2.39
N ALA A 370 5.19 23.34 -1.72
CA ALA A 370 5.74 22.56 -0.63
C ALA A 370 5.41 23.28 0.68
N LYS A 371 4.58 22.65 1.52
CA LYS A 371 4.23 23.13 2.86
C LYS A 371 4.99 22.29 3.86
N PHE A 372 5.72 22.93 4.77
CA PHE A 372 6.52 22.21 5.74
C PHE A 372 6.69 22.97 7.05
N ASN A 373 7.07 22.22 8.07
CA ASN A 373 7.50 22.76 9.36
C ASN A 373 8.72 21.98 9.85
N THR A 374 9.54 22.63 10.66
CA THR A 374 10.67 21.98 11.32
C THR A 374 10.34 21.73 12.78
N LEU A 375 10.48 20.48 13.21
CA LEU A 375 10.27 20.03 14.57
C LEU A 375 11.61 19.72 15.21
N ALA A 376 11.94 20.41 16.30
CA ALA A 376 13.06 20.04 17.15
C ALA A 376 12.65 18.88 18.06
N MET A 377 13.31 17.74 17.93
CA MET A 377 13.09 16.56 18.75
C MET A 377 14.28 16.36 19.70
N THR A 378 14.03 16.50 21.00
CA THR A 378 15.04 16.16 22.01
C THR A 378 15.10 14.64 22.17
N VAL A 379 16.30 14.09 22.06
CA VAL A 379 16.53 12.66 22.26
C VAL A 379 16.58 12.37 23.76
N ASN A 380 15.93 11.29 24.20
CA ASN A 380 15.85 10.91 25.60
C ASN A 380 17.23 10.94 26.29
N GLY A 381 17.29 11.53 27.48
CA GLY A 381 18.54 11.71 28.22
C GLY A 381 19.36 12.95 27.80
N GLY A 382 18.81 13.83 26.95
CA GLY A 382 19.47 15.09 26.57
C GLY A 382 20.68 14.91 25.65
N GLN A 383 20.80 13.75 25.00
CA GLN A 383 21.96 13.39 24.17
C GLN A 383 22.10 14.28 22.92
N GLY A 384 21.01 14.89 22.47
CA GLY A 384 21.04 15.82 21.35
C GLY A 384 19.65 16.27 20.91
N ILE A 385 19.65 17.12 19.89
CA ILE A 385 18.45 17.58 19.20
C ILE A 385 18.55 17.13 17.75
N ILE A 386 17.47 16.55 17.23
CA ILE A 386 17.30 16.29 15.79
C ILE A 386 16.22 17.24 15.28
N TYR A 387 16.48 17.87 14.13
CA TYR A 387 15.49 18.69 13.45
C TYR A 387 14.84 17.86 12.35
N ILE A 388 13.55 17.53 12.54
CA ILE A 388 12.77 16.81 11.53
C ILE A 388 11.99 17.81 10.69
N VAL A 389 12.06 17.66 9.38
CA VAL A 389 11.24 18.40 8.43
C VAL A 389 10.18 17.47 7.89
N ASP A 390 8.92 17.74 8.24
CA ASP A 390 7.75 17.12 7.63
C ASP A 390 7.29 18.06 6.50
N VAL A 391 7.27 17.57 5.26
CA VAL A 391 6.83 18.32 4.08
C VAL A 391 5.70 17.58 3.35
N GLU A 392 4.72 18.36 2.90
CA GLU A 392 3.63 17.91 2.04
C GLU A 392 3.67 18.73 0.74
N PHE A 393 3.52 18.04 -0.39
CA PHE A 393 3.50 18.65 -1.71
C PHE A 393 2.09 18.65 -2.30
N PHE A 394 1.61 19.83 -2.68
CA PHE A 394 0.23 20.05 -3.16
C PHE A 394 0.21 20.61 -4.57
N GLY A 395 -0.78 20.18 -5.36
CA GLY A 395 -1.14 20.81 -6.62
C GLY A 395 -2.01 22.06 -6.45
N ARG A 396 -2.28 22.74 -7.58
CA ARG A 396 -2.98 24.03 -7.72
C ARG A 396 -4.26 24.22 -6.89
N GLN A 397 -5.03 23.16 -6.65
CA GLN A 397 -6.39 23.29 -6.11
C GLN A 397 -6.48 23.41 -4.58
N GLN A 398 -5.35 23.56 -3.88
CA GLN A 398 -5.33 23.25 -2.45
C GLN A 398 -4.53 24.16 -1.54
N ILE A 399 -4.00 25.28 -2.03
CA ILE A 399 -3.87 26.41 -1.10
C ILE A 399 -5.32 26.78 -0.81
N PRO A 400 -5.88 26.47 0.38
CA PRO A 400 -7.26 26.82 0.67
C PRO A 400 -7.38 28.32 0.38
N ASN A 401 -8.53 28.78 -0.16
CA ASN A 401 -8.83 30.18 -0.48
C ASN A 401 -8.71 31.07 0.78
N GLU A 402 -7.48 31.27 1.23
CA GLU A 402 -7.05 31.93 2.45
C GLU A 402 -5.97 32.97 2.11
N ARG A 403 -5.47 32.97 0.86
CA ARG A 403 -4.96 34.20 0.25
C ARG A 403 -6.22 35.04 -0.03
N GLY A 404 -6.43 36.13 0.70
CA GLY A 404 -7.57 37.06 0.54
C GLY A 404 -7.64 37.78 -0.82
N PHE A 405 -7.29 37.13 -1.93
CA PHE A 405 -7.52 37.60 -3.28
C PHE A 405 -8.90 37.13 -3.72
N TYR A 406 -9.85 38.05 -3.72
CA TYR A 406 -11.11 37.92 -4.46
C TYR A 406 -10.79 37.74 -5.95
N SER A 407 -10.68 36.49 -6.39
CA SER A 407 -10.81 36.16 -7.81
C SER A 407 -12.29 35.95 -8.09
N PRO A 408 -12.94 36.73 -8.98
CA PRO A 408 -14.36 36.57 -9.24
C PRO A 408 -14.59 35.25 -9.98
N LEU A 409 -15.23 34.30 -9.30
CA LEU A 409 -15.70 33.07 -9.94
C LEU A 409 -16.60 33.40 -11.14
N PRO A 410 -16.47 32.68 -12.27
CA PRO A 410 -17.40 32.81 -13.37
C PRO A 410 -18.79 32.33 -12.91
N ARG A 411 -19.79 33.20 -13.03
CA ARG A 411 -21.20 32.89 -12.76
C ARG A 411 -21.68 31.80 -13.72
N ASN A 412 -21.64 30.54 -13.31
CA ASN A 412 -22.43 29.51 -13.95
C ASN A 412 -23.91 29.71 -13.58
N ARG A 413 -24.70 30.10 -14.59
CA ARG A 413 -26.16 30.13 -14.53
C ARG A 413 -26.68 28.71 -14.27
N ILE A 414 -27.21 28.47 -13.08
CA ILE A 414 -28.04 27.30 -12.80
C ILE A 414 -29.41 27.54 -13.41
N CYS A 415 -29.69 26.89 -14.54
CA CYS A 415 -31.06 26.69 -14.99
C CYS A 415 -31.70 25.60 -14.12
N GLY A 416 -32.59 25.98 -13.20
CA GLY A 416 -33.42 25.04 -12.44
C GLY A 416 -34.56 24.48 -13.30
N PRO A 417 -35.09 23.28 -12.98
CA PRO A 417 -36.16 22.65 -13.72
C PRO A 417 -37.52 23.31 -13.41
N ARG A 418 -38.25 23.71 -14.46
CA ARG A 418 -39.65 24.13 -14.38
C ARG A 418 -40.51 22.94 -13.95
N ARG A 419 -41.17 23.04 -12.79
CA ARG A 419 -42.32 22.20 -12.44
C ARG A 419 -43.48 22.53 -13.38
N ARG A 420 -44.07 21.51 -14.01
CA ARG A 420 -45.41 21.58 -14.61
C ARG A 420 -46.41 21.04 -13.60
N ASN A 421 -47.46 21.82 -13.36
CA ASN A 421 -48.80 21.28 -13.12
C ASN A 421 -49.42 20.96 -14.47
#